data_AF-A0A6N8HNW6-F1
#
_entry.id   AF-A0A6N8HNW6-F1
#
_cell.length_a   1.000
_cell.length_b   1.000
_cell.length_c   1.000
_cell.angle_alpha   90.00
_cell.angle_beta   90.00
_cell.angle_gamma   90.00
#
_symmetry.space_group_name_H-M   'P 1'
#
loop_
_entity.id
_entity.type
_entity.pdbx_description
1 polymer ?
#
loop_
_entity_poly.entity_id
_entity_poly.type
_entity_poly.pdbx_seq_one_letter_code
_entity_poly.pdbx_strand_id
1 'polypeptide(L)'
;MVLFGTIVNGLCIILGSLLGMFFSKIPDRVKETVTHGIGLVVILIGMQMAFKTEVIIVVLLSMLLGGVIGEFLKVEEWLDRIGNWCANRFARSTTEGARAFHKVLSQQLSYSVLAQWRLSAHWTAASEVIMKYC
;
A
#
# COMPACT_ATOMS: atom_id res chain seq x y z
N MET A 1 -18.80 12.15 18.77
CA MET A 1 -17.35 12.13 19.05
C MET A 1 -16.59 12.28 17.74
N VAL A 2 -16.19 13.51 17.39
CA VAL A 2 -15.57 13.82 16.09
C VAL A 2 -14.14 13.26 16.00
N LEU A 3 -13.40 13.22 17.12
CA LEU A 3 -12.05 12.64 17.17
C LEU A 3 -12.00 11.15 16.87
N PHE A 4 -12.98 10.36 17.32
CA PHE A 4 -12.95 8.91 17.13
C PHE A 4 -13.08 8.54 15.65
N GLY A 5 -13.95 9.23 14.91
CA GLY A 5 -14.09 9.04 13.45
C GLY A 5 -12.82 9.40 12.70
N THR A 6 -12.15 10.50 13.05
CA THR A 6 -10.89 10.91 12.41
C THR A 6 -9.74 9.94 12.70
N ILE A 7 -9.63 9.45 13.95
CA ILE A 7 -8.60 8.47 14.34
C ILE A 7 -8.82 7.14 13.60
N VAL A 8 -10.06 6.65 13.55
CA VAL A 8 -10.39 5.40 12.85
C VAL A 8 -10.15 5.54 11.34
N ASN A 9 -10.54 6.65 10.72
CA ASN A 9 -10.31 6.89 9.31
C ASN A 9 -8.80 6.93 8.98
N GLY A 10 -8.02 7.65 9.79
CA GLY A 10 -6.57 7.68 9.66
C GLY A 10 -5.92 6.29 9.80
N LEU A 11 -6.35 5.49 10.79
CA LEU A 11 -5.87 4.12 10.96
C LEU A 11 -6.22 3.22 9.77
N CYS A 12 -7.43 3.34 9.21
CA CYS A 12 -7.83 2.60 8.02
C CYS A 12 -6.93 2.91 6.81
N ILE A 13 -6.57 4.18 6.59
CA ILE A 13 -5.66 4.58 5.50
C ILE A 13 -4.26 3.98 5.70
N ILE A 14 -3.74 4.04 6.93
CA ILE A 14 -2.41 3.48 7.26
C ILE A 14 -2.40 1.97 7.05
N LEU A 15 -3.38 1.25 7.59
CA LEU A 15 -3.49 -0.20 7.46
C LEU A 15 -3.71 -0.63 6.00
N GLY A 16 -4.60 0.08 5.27
CA GLY A 16 -4.83 -0.17 3.85
C GLY A 16 -3.59 0.05 2.99
N SER A 17 -2.79 1.07 3.31
CA SER A 17 -1.53 1.36 2.63
C SER A 17 -0.45 0.31 2.93
N LEU A 18 -0.35 -0.15 4.18
CA LEU A 18 0.57 -1.23 4.58
C LEU A 18 0.22 -2.55 3.88
N LEU A 19 -1.06 -2.91 3.87
CA LEU A 19 -1.55 -4.12 3.20
C LEU A 19 -1.34 -4.04 1.68
N GLY A 20 -1.59 -2.88 1.08
CA GLY A 20 -1.34 -2.63 -0.35
C GLY A 20 0.14 -2.80 -0.73
N MET A 21 1.07 -2.41 0.14
CA MET A 21 2.51 -2.60 -0.06
C MET A 21 2.91 -4.08 -0.02
N PHE A 22 2.30 -4.88 0.86
CA PHE A 22 2.56 -6.32 0.93
C PHE A 22 2.07 -7.06 -0.34
N PHE A 23 1.03 -6.55 -0.99
CA PHE A 23 0.41 -7.10 -2.19
C PHE A 23 0.98 -6.50 -3.51
N SER A 24 2.29 -6.23 -3.58
CA SER A 24 2.92 -5.53 -4.72
C SER A 24 2.93 -6.24 -6.08
N LYS A 25 2.44 -7.49 -6.19
CA LYS A 25 2.42 -8.29 -7.45
C LYS A 25 1.03 -8.32 -8.11
N ILE A 26 0.43 -7.16 -8.33
CA ILE A 26 -0.86 -7.05 -9.02
C ILE A 26 -0.62 -6.85 -10.53
N PRO A 27 -1.29 -7.60 -11.43
CA PRO A 27 -1.19 -7.40 -12.88
C PRO A 27 -1.71 -6.01 -13.29
N ASP A 28 -1.07 -5.39 -14.28
CA ASP A 28 -1.28 -3.97 -14.59
C ASP A 28 -2.73 -3.63 -14.99
N ARG A 29 -3.46 -4.56 -15.62
CA ARG A 29 -4.91 -4.42 -15.89
C ARG A 29 -5.74 -4.17 -14.64
N VAL A 30 -5.40 -4.81 -13.52
CA VAL A 30 -6.14 -4.65 -12.27
C VAL A 30 -5.80 -3.29 -11.64
N LYS A 31 -4.54 -2.84 -11.72
CA LYS A 31 -4.15 -1.50 -11.25
C LYS A 31 -4.89 -0.40 -12.00
N GLU A 32 -4.97 -0.51 -13.33
CA GLU A 32 -5.68 0.44 -14.19
C GLU A 32 -7.17 0.48 -13.84
N THR A 33 -7.80 -0.69 -13.73
CA THR A 33 -9.22 -0.80 -13.34
C THR A 33 -9.50 -0.20 -11.96
N VAL A 34 -8.63 -0.46 -10.97
CA VAL A 34 -8.75 0.10 -9.61
C VAL A 34 -8.56 1.61 -9.61
N THR A 35 -7.60 2.14 -10.37
CA THR A 35 -7.34 3.58 -10.46
C THR A 35 -8.53 4.32 -11.07
N HIS A 36 -9.10 3.79 -12.16
CA HIS A 36 -10.32 4.32 -12.74
C HIS A 36 -11.52 4.21 -11.79
N GLY A 37 -11.65 3.08 -11.09
CA GLY A 37 -12.71 2.87 -10.08
C GLY A 37 -12.64 3.86 -8.93
N ILE A 38 -11.45 4.10 -8.36
CA ILE A 38 -11.25 5.08 -7.29
C ILE A 38 -11.58 6.49 -7.79
N GLY A 39 -11.15 6.87 -8.99
CA GLY A 39 -11.51 8.16 -9.60
C GLY A 39 -13.02 8.36 -9.71
N LEU A 40 -13.74 7.33 -10.17
CA LEU A 40 -15.21 7.37 -10.29
C LEU A 40 -15.90 7.55 -8.92
N VAL A 41 -15.42 6.84 -7.90
CA VAL A 41 -15.94 6.93 -6.53
C VAL A 41 -15.66 8.33 -5.93
N VAL A 42 -14.48 8.90 -6.16
CA VAL A 42 -14.14 10.25 -5.67
C VAL A 42 -15.06 11.30 -6.29
N ILE A 43 -15.33 11.22 -7.59
CA ILE A 43 -16.29 12.10 -8.26
C ILE A 43 -17.68 11.97 -7.62
N LEU A 44 -18.14 10.75 -7.38
CA LEU A 44 -19.43 10.46 -6.76
C LEU A 44 -19.53 11.00 -5.32
N ILE A 45 -18.46 10.90 -4.53
CA ILE A 45 -18.38 11.48 -3.18
C ILE A 45 -18.44 13.02 -3.25
N GLY A 46 -17.64 13.62 -4.14
CA GLY A 46 -17.62 15.08 -4.32
C GLY A 46 -18.98 15.63 -4.73
N MET A 47 -19.67 14.95 -5.64
CA MET A 47 -21.01 15.32 -6.11
C MET A 47 -22.05 15.25 -4.98
N GLN A 48 -22.04 14.19 -4.17
CA GLN A 48 -22.94 14.07 -3.02
C GLN A 48 -22.72 15.17 -1.98
N MET A 49 -21.47 15.58 -1.74
CA MET A 49 -21.16 16.68 -0.82
C MET A 49 -21.57 18.04 -1.39
N ALA A 50 -21.37 18.24 -2.69
CA ALA A 50 -21.76 19.47 -3.36
C ALA A 50 -23.29 19.70 -3.30
N PHE A 51 -24.09 18.66 -3.53
CA PHE A 51 -25.56 18.75 -3.49
C PHE A 51 -26.15 19.00 -2.09
N LYS A 52 -25.42 18.71 -1.01
CA LYS A 52 -25.88 18.99 0.36
C LYS A 52 -25.76 20.46 0.77
N THR A 53 -25.16 21.32 -0.04
CA THR A 53 -24.91 22.71 0.34
C THR A 53 -26.06 23.63 -0.07
N GLU A 54 -26.67 24.32 0.91
CA GLU A 54 -27.79 25.25 0.66
C GLU A 54 -27.37 26.57 -0.02
N VAL A 55 -26.09 26.97 0.08
CA VAL A 55 -25.57 28.23 -0.45
C VAL A 55 -24.58 27.99 -1.59
N ILE A 56 -25.08 27.49 -2.72
CA ILE A 56 -24.29 27.11 -3.90
C ILE A 56 -23.43 28.27 -4.44
N ILE A 57 -23.92 29.52 -4.35
CA ILE A 57 -23.21 30.72 -4.84
C ILE A 57 -21.87 30.91 -4.11
N VAL A 58 -21.83 30.66 -2.79
CA VAL A 58 -20.60 30.80 -1.99
C VAL A 58 -19.59 29.70 -2.36
N VAL A 59 -20.06 28.48 -2.57
CA VAL A 59 -19.22 27.35 -3.02
C VAL A 59 -18.58 27.66 -4.37
N LEU A 60 -19.38 28.17 -5.31
CA LEU A 60 -18.92 28.52 -6.66
C LEU A 60 -17.87 29.64 -6.62
N LEU A 61 -18.14 30.72 -5.87
CA LEU A 61 -17.16 31.81 -5.72
C LEU A 61 -15.87 31.35 -5.04
N SER A 62 -15.97 30.50 -4.01
CA SER A 62 -14.78 29.93 -3.36
C SER A 62 -13.99 29.02 -4.29
N MET A 63 -14.66 28.22 -5.14
CA MET A 63 -13.99 27.39 -6.14
C MET A 63 -13.29 28.22 -7.21
N LEU A 64 -13.96 29.26 -7.72
CA LEU A 64 -13.39 30.14 -8.73
C LEU A 64 -12.17 30.90 -8.19
N LEU A 65 -12.31 31.56 -7.02
CA LEU A 65 -11.21 32.31 -6.42
C LEU A 65 -10.06 31.37 -6.02
N GLY A 66 -10.37 30.24 -5.40
CA GLY A 66 -9.37 29.23 -5.05
C GLY A 66 -8.64 28.66 -6.26
N GLY A 67 -9.36 28.40 -7.36
CA GLY A 67 -8.78 27.92 -8.61
C GLY A 67 -7.88 28.95 -9.28
N VAL A 68 -8.31 30.21 -9.38
CA VAL A 68 -7.49 31.29 -9.95
C VAL A 68 -6.23 31.53 -9.10
N ILE A 69 -6.36 31.59 -7.78
CA ILE A 69 -5.20 31.76 -6.89
C ILE A 69 -4.27 30.54 -6.98
N GLY A 70 -4.82 29.33 -7.02
CA GLY A 70 -4.05 28.09 -7.15
C GLY A 70 -3.26 28.01 -8.46
N GLU A 71 -3.87 28.44 -9.56
CA GLU A 71 -3.23 28.53 -10.88
C GLU A 71 -2.11 29.59 -10.90
N PHE A 72 -2.37 30.78 -10.35
CA PHE A 72 -1.34 31.83 -10.22
C PHE A 72 -0.14 31.38 -9.40
N LEU A 73 -0.36 30.58 -8.36
CA LEU A 73 0.68 30.00 -7.52
C LEU A 73 1.33 28.75 -8.13
N LYS A 74 0.84 28.27 -9.28
CA LYS A 74 1.29 27.04 -9.94
C LYS A 74 1.33 25.86 -8.96
N VAL A 75 0.26 25.72 -8.18
CA VAL A 75 0.14 24.68 -7.13
C VAL A 75 0.38 23.29 -7.70
N GLU A 76 -0.11 23.04 -8.91
CA GLU A 76 0.05 21.78 -9.62
C GLU A 76 1.53 21.46 -9.93
N GLU A 77 2.31 22.46 -10.39
CA GLU A 77 3.76 22.29 -10.60
C GLU A 77 4.51 22.00 -9.29
N TRP A 78 4.08 22.61 -8.19
CA TRP A 78 4.65 22.34 -6.86
C TRP A 78 4.32 20.93 -6.37
N LEU A 79 3.07 20.49 -6.56
CA LEU A 79 2.64 19.13 -6.23
C LEU A 79 3.39 18.09 -7.06
N ASP A 80 3.59 18.31 -8.36
CA ASP A 80 4.37 17.41 -9.21
C ASP A 80 5.83 17.32 -8.77
N ARG A 81 6.45 18.44 -8.40
CA ARG A 81 7.83 18.46 -7.87
C ARG A 81 7.94 17.70 -6.55
N ILE A 82 7.01 17.92 -5.62
CA ILE A 82 6.97 17.21 -4.33
C ILE A 82 6.70 15.72 -4.55
N GLY A 83 5.76 15.38 -5.43
CA GLY A 83 5.42 14.01 -5.79
C GLY A 83 6.62 13.26 -6.36
N ASN A 84 7.33 13.87 -7.31
CA ASN A 84 8.56 13.32 -7.88
C ASN A 84 9.70 13.21 -6.86
N TRP A 85 9.83 14.19 -5.95
CA TRP A 85 10.81 14.14 -4.87
C TRP A 85 10.54 12.98 -3.90
N CYS A 86 9.28 12.81 -3.48
CA CYS A 86 8.84 11.68 -2.67
C CYS A 86 9.07 10.35 -3.40
N ALA A 87 8.58 10.23 -4.64
CA ALA A 87 8.74 9.02 -5.45
C ALA A 87 10.21 8.62 -5.60
N ASN A 88 11.12 9.55 -5.88
CA ASN A 88 12.55 9.28 -5.99
C ASN A 88 13.21 8.89 -4.66
N ARG A 89 12.76 9.46 -3.54
CA ARG A 89 13.26 9.10 -2.19
C ARG A 89 12.82 7.69 -1.81
N PHE A 90 11.58 7.30 -2.14
CA PHE A 90 11.02 5.99 -1.83
C PHE A 90 11.40 4.89 -2.85
N ALA A 91 11.69 5.23 -4.12
CA ALA A 91 12.17 4.26 -5.11
C ALA A 91 13.58 3.72 -4.77
N ARG A 92 14.43 4.54 -4.14
CA ARG A 92 15.73 4.11 -3.62
C ARG A 92 15.60 3.13 -2.44
N SER A 93 14.62 3.32 -1.56
CA SER A 93 14.39 2.43 -0.41
C SER A 93 13.73 1.10 -0.78
N THR A 94 13.00 1.00 -1.90
CA THR A 94 12.49 -0.29 -2.40
C THR A 94 13.64 -1.26 -2.75
N THR A 95 14.77 -0.76 -3.26
CA THR A 95 15.91 -1.61 -3.66
C THR A 95 16.80 -2.01 -2.48
N GLU A 96 16.90 -1.19 -1.44
CA GLU A 96 17.63 -1.52 -0.21
C GLU A 96 16.77 -2.34 0.76
N GLY A 97 15.49 -2.02 0.87
CA GLY A 97 14.49 -2.78 1.61
C GLY A 97 14.33 -4.18 1.04
N ALA A 98 14.22 -4.34 -0.29
CA ALA A 98 14.16 -5.65 -0.92
C ALA A 98 15.46 -6.47 -0.73
N ARG A 99 16.64 -5.83 -0.71
CA ARG A 99 17.92 -6.51 -0.42
C ARG A 99 18.06 -6.90 1.04
N ALA A 100 17.60 -6.07 1.97
CA ALA A 100 17.54 -6.39 3.40
C ALA A 100 16.55 -7.52 3.67
N PHE A 101 15.36 -7.48 3.05
CA PHE A 101 14.35 -8.55 3.13
C PHE A 101 14.84 -9.86 2.49
N HIS A 102 15.54 -9.78 1.35
CA HIS A 102 16.16 -10.95 0.71
C HIS A 102 17.27 -11.57 1.57
N LYS A 103 18.06 -10.76 2.29
CA LYS A 103 19.04 -11.24 3.28
C LYS A 103 18.35 -11.91 4.47
N VAL A 104 17.26 -11.35 4.97
CA VAL A 104 16.49 -11.94 6.08
C VAL A 104 15.81 -13.25 5.65
N LEU A 105 15.29 -13.31 4.42
CA LEU A 105 14.65 -14.50 3.84
C LEU A 105 15.65 -15.62 3.51
N SER A 106 16.81 -15.30 2.94
CA SER A 106 17.84 -16.31 2.67
C SER A 106 18.43 -16.89 3.96
N GLN A 107 18.51 -16.08 5.01
CA GLN A 107 18.92 -16.51 6.33
C GLN A 107 17.84 -17.40 6.99
N GLN A 108 16.55 -17.03 6.90
CA GLN A 108 15.43 -17.83 7.43
C GLN A 108 15.20 -19.17 6.71
N LEU A 109 15.33 -19.22 5.38
CA LEU A 109 15.22 -20.48 4.63
C LEU A 109 16.34 -21.45 5.00
N SER A 110 17.56 -20.96 5.25
CA SER A 110 18.68 -21.81 5.65
C SER A 110 18.43 -22.50 7.00
N TYR A 111 17.93 -21.77 8.01
CA TYR A 111 17.61 -22.35 9.32
C TYR A 111 16.44 -23.35 9.26
N SER A 112 15.42 -23.06 8.46
CA SER A 112 14.23 -23.92 8.35
C SER A 112 14.53 -25.21 7.57
N VAL A 113 15.29 -25.11 6.47
CA VAL A 113 15.70 -26.27 5.65
C VAL A 113 16.71 -27.16 6.39
N LEU A 114 17.65 -26.57 7.14
CA LEU A 114 18.57 -27.34 7.99
C LEU A 114 17.85 -28.05 9.15
N ALA A 115 16.84 -27.43 9.76
CA ALA A 115 16.02 -28.06 10.79
C ALA A 115 15.20 -29.24 10.21
N GLN A 116 14.68 -29.09 8.99
CA GLN A 116 13.89 -30.12 8.32
C GLN A 116 14.74 -31.28 7.79
N TRP A 117 15.99 -31.02 7.37
CA TRP A 117 16.96 -32.08 7.04
C TRP A 117 17.42 -32.88 8.27
N ARG A 118 17.60 -32.22 9.42
CA ARG A 118 17.95 -32.88 10.69
C ARG A 118 16.80 -33.74 11.25
N LEU A 119 15.55 -33.35 10.97
CA LEU A 119 14.37 -34.17 11.25
C LEU A 119 14.16 -35.28 10.20
N SER A 120 14.60 -35.13 8.95
CA SER A 120 14.51 -36.22 7.97
C SER A 120 15.50 -37.38 8.26
N ALA A 121 16.70 -37.05 8.74
CA ALA A 121 17.76 -38.03 8.99
C ALA A 121 17.47 -39.00 10.16
N HIS A 122 16.57 -38.66 11.11
CA HIS A 122 16.20 -39.60 12.18
C HIS A 122 15.09 -40.58 11.77
N TRP A 123 14.25 -40.23 10.78
CA TRP A 123 13.22 -41.13 10.27
C TRP A 123 13.80 -42.28 9.44
N THR A 124 14.90 -42.05 8.71
CA THR A 124 15.58 -43.09 7.92
C THR A 124 16.27 -44.14 8.80
N ALA A 125 16.81 -43.74 9.96
CA ALA A 125 17.38 -44.69 10.93
C ALA A 125 16.30 -45.50 11.67
N ALA A 126 15.13 -44.91 11.91
CA ALA A 126 14.01 -45.59 12.55
C ALA A 126 13.32 -46.61 11.63
N SER A 127 13.22 -46.33 10.32
CA SER A 127 12.59 -47.25 9.36
C SER A 127 13.43 -48.50 9.07
N GLU A 128 14.77 -48.42 9.14
CA GLU A 128 15.63 -49.62 9.01
C GLU A 128 15.52 -50.58 10.19
N VAL A 129 15.26 -50.10 11.40
CA VAL A 129 15.09 -50.97 12.58
C VAL A 129 13.75 -51.70 12.53
N ILE A 130 12.67 -51.04 12.12
CA ILE A 130 11.34 -51.65 12.06
C ILE A 130 11.25 -52.73 10.96
N MET A 131 11.93 -52.54 9.82
CA MET A 131 12.00 -53.56 8.76
C MET A 131 12.90 -54.76 9.10
N LYS A 132 13.68 -54.70 10.18
CA LYS A 132 14.55 -55.81 10.61
C LYS A 132 13.88 -56.73 11.65
N TYR A 133 12.73 -56.32 12.20
CA TYR A 133 11.96 -57.05 13.21
C TYR A 133 10.53 -57.43 12.77
N CYS A 134 10.17 -57.15 11.51
CA CYS A 134 9.09 -57.81 10.76
C CYS A 134 9.71 -58.79 9.77
#